data_AF-W4JRD1-F1
#
_entry.id   AF-W4JRD1-F1
#
_cell.length_a   1.000
_cell.length_b   1.000
_cell.length_c   1.000
_cell.angle_alpha   90.00
_cell.angle_beta   90.00
_cell.angle_gamma   90.00
#
_symmetry.space_group_name_H-M   'P 1'
#
loop_
_entity.id
_entity.type
_entity.pdbx_description
1 polymer ?
#
loop_
_entity_poly.entity_id
_entity_poly.type
_entity_poly.pdbx_seq_one_letter_code
_entity_poly.pdbx_strand_id
1 'polypeptide(L)'
;MIDVDSGFAPPFWQQCVGTVTVMRKDFKPLTAQAIETIWMYHSYVLDNFGETPDFKPRKFITPTGFRRYCEEYKKEVNGYGTRDDFRDVVLPF
;
A
#
# COMPACT_ATOMS: atom_id res chain seq x y z
N MET A 1 9.51 3.13 6.09
CA MET A 1 8.16 2.71 6.53
C MET A 1 7.52 3.90 7.24
N ILE A 2 6.24 4.18 6.98
CA ILE A 2 5.50 5.28 7.60
C ILE A 2 5.36 4.99 9.10
N ASP A 3 5.73 5.95 9.95
CA ASP A 3 5.53 5.86 11.38
C ASP A 3 4.04 6.04 11.73
N VAL A 4 3.52 5.17 12.59
CA VAL A 4 2.08 5.10 12.88
C VAL A 4 1.59 6.17 13.86
N ASP A 5 2.52 6.90 14.50
CA ASP A 5 2.18 8.00 15.40
C ASP A 5 2.24 9.35 14.70
N SER A 6 3.26 9.55 13.87
CA SER A 6 3.53 10.82 13.19
C SER A 6 3.04 10.88 11.74
N GLY A 7 2.82 9.74 11.08
CA GLY A 7 2.46 9.70 9.66
C GLY A 7 3.59 10.01 8.69
N PHE A 8 4.79 10.24 9.21
CA PHE A 8 5.99 10.48 8.42
C PHE A 8 6.93 9.28 8.52
N ALA A 9 7.79 9.08 7.52
CA ALA A 9 8.93 8.20 7.73
C ALA A 9 9.85 8.83 8.82
N PRO A 10 10.50 8.05 9.68
CA PRO A 10 11.49 8.59 10.61
C PRO A 10 12.56 9.44 9.90
N PRO A 11 13.15 10.49 10.53
CA PRO A 11 14.06 11.42 9.86
C PRO A 11 15.21 10.76 9.09
N PHE A 12 15.78 9.67 9.59
CA PHE A 12 16.84 8.95 8.90
C PHE A 12 16.39 8.32 7.56
N TRP A 13 15.12 7.94 7.45
CA TRP A 13 14.52 7.48 6.20
C TRP A 13 14.15 8.63 5.26
N GLN A 14 13.89 9.83 5.78
CA GLN A 14 13.63 11.01 4.96
C GLN A 14 14.92 11.55 4.31
N GLN A 15 16.07 11.32 4.95
CA GLN A 15 17.38 11.81 4.47
C GLN A 15 18.00 10.94 3.37
N CYS A 16 17.64 9.66 3.31
CA CYS A 16 18.16 8.71 2.32
C CYS A 16 17.20 8.56 1.13
N VAL A 17 17.08 9.59 0.30
CA VAL A 17 16.47 9.46 -1.04
C VAL A 17 17.41 8.60 -1.89
N GLY A 18 17.21 7.29 -1.83
CA GLY A 18 18.03 6.29 -2.52
C GLY A 18 17.18 5.14 -3.04
N THR A 19 17.79 4.28 -3.85
CA THR A 19 17.10 3.11 -4.41
C THR A 19 16.73 2.13 -3.30
N VAL A 20 15.45 1.74 -3.23
CA VAL A 20 14.97 0.67 -2.36
C VAL A 20 14.63 -0.57 -3.17
N THR A 21 14.97 -1.74 -2.65
CA THR A 21 14.54 -3.02 -3.22
C THR A 21 13.38 -3.57 -2.41
N VAL A 22 12.25 -3.77 -3.08
CA VAL A 22 11.09 -4.45 -2.48
C VAL A 22 11.12 -5.91 -2.92
N MET A 23 11.05 -6.83 -1.95
CA MET A 23 11.08 -8.27 -2.21
C MET A 23 10.03 -8.99 -1.37
N ARG A 24 9.41 -10.02 -1.95
CA ARG A 24 8.54 -10.92 -1.19
C ARG A 24 9.39 -11.86 -0.34
N LYS A 25 8.87 -12.24 0.82
CA LYS A 25 9.51 -13.21 1.72
C LYS A 25 9.69 -14.59 1.09
N ASP A 26 8.82 -14.95 0.13
CA ASP A 26 8.88 -16.21 -0.60
C ASP A 26 9.78 -16.15 -1.85
N PHE A 27 10.51 -15.04 -2.05
CA PHE A 27 11.42 -14.80 -3.18
C PHE A 27 10.77 -14.89 -4.57
N LYS A 28 9.44 -14.91 -4.64
CA LYS A 28 8.75 -14.86 -5.93
C LYS A 28 8.80 -13.44 -6.49
N PRO A 29 8.76 -13.28 -7.83
CA PRO A 29 8.63 -11.98 -8.45
C PRO A 29 7.38 -11.24 -7.94
N LEU A 30 7.53 -9.94 -7.70
CA LEU A 30 6.38 -9.04 -7.58
C LEU A 30 5.88 -8.74 -8.99
N THR A 31 4.59 -8.97 -9.22
CA THR A 31 3.95 -8.53 -10.47
C THR A 31 3.80 -7.01 -10.47
N ALA A 32 3.62 -6.40 -11.64
CA ALA A 32 3.37 -4.97 -11.75
C ALA A 32 2.14 -4.55 -10.91
N GLN A 33 1.09 -5.37 -10.90
CA GLN A 33 -0.14 -5.12 -10.14
C GLN A 33 0.06 -5.22 -8.63
N ALA A 34 0.93 -6.12 -8.17
CA ALA A 34 1.31 -6.19 -6.76
C ALA A 34 2.06 -4.92 -6.35
N ILE A 35 3.00 -4.44 -7.18
CA ILE A 35 3.73 -3.19 -6.94
C ILE A 35 2.76 -1.99 -6.94
N GLU A 36 1.85 -1.91 -7.92
CA GLU A 36 0.82 -0.87 -8.00
C GLU A 36 -0.06 -0.87 -6.75
N THR A 37 -0.58 -2.04 -6.34
CA THR A 37 -1.41 -2.15 -5.14
C THR A 37 -0.67 -1.71 -3.88
N ILE A 38 0.61 -2.09 -3.73
CA ILE A 38 1.45 -1.64 -2.61
C ILE A 38 1.63 -0.12 -2.67
N TRP A 39 1.93 0.44 -3.84
CA TRP A 39 2.08 1.88 -4.03
C TRP A 39 0.81 2.65 -3.66
N MET A 40 -0.33 2.19 -4.16
CA MET A 40 -1.63 2.82 -3.90
C MET A 40 -2.04 2.72 -2.44
N TYR A 41 -1.69 1.64 -1.74
CA TYR A 41 -1.87 1.55 -0.29
C TYR A 41 -1.11 2.65 0.45
N HIS A 42 0.13 2.92 0.07
CA HIS A 42 0.91 3.99 0.69
C HIS A 42 0.30 5.37 0.40
N SER A 43 -0.16 5.62 -0.84
CA SER A 43 -0.90 6.85 -1.17
C SER A 43 -2.13 6.99 -0.27
N TYR A 44 -2.98 5.97 -0.23
CA TYR A 44 -4.19 5.94 0.61
C TYR A 44 -3.88 6.25 2.06
N VAL A 45 -2.84 5.64 2.64
CA VAL A 45 -2.43 5.92 4.02
C VAL A 45 -2.02 7.38 4.20
N LEU A 46 -1.19 7.92 3.30
CA LEU A 46 -0.72 9.30 3.36
C LEU A 46 -1.87 10.31 3.20
N ASP A 47 -2.80 10.06 2.28
CA ASP A 47 -3.98 10.90 2.07
C ASP A 47 -4.85 10.92 3.35
N ASN A 48 -5.06 9.77 3.99
CA ASN A 48 -5.78 9.72 5.27
C ASN A 48 -5.06 10.48 6.40
N PHE A 49 -3.73 10.44 6.44
CA PHE A 49 -2.96 11.24 7.40
C PHE A 49 -3.09 12.75 7.15
N GLY A 50 -3.12 13.19 5.89
CA GLY A 50 -3.16 14.60 5.53
C GLY A 50 -4.56 15.22 5.56
N GLU A 51 -5.58 14.44 5.21
CA GLU A 51 -6.91 14.97 4.89
C GLU A 51 -8.01 14.57 5.87
N THR A 52 -7.80 13.52 6.67
CA THR A 52 -8.84 13.00 7.59
C THR A 52 -8.57 13.43 9.03
N PRO A 53 -9.38 14.36 9.59
CA PRO A 53 -9.34 14.66 11.01
C PRO A 53 -9.56 13.39 11.83
N ASP A 54 -8.78 13.20 12.90
CA ASP A 54 -8.84 12.05 13.80
C ASP A 54 -8.54 10.67 13.18
N PHE A 55 -7.84 10.61 12.04
CA PHE A 55 -7.31 9.34 11.54
C PHE A 55 -6.48 8.64 12.63
N LYS A 56 -6.75 7.34 12.87
CA LYS A 56 -6.10 6.53 13.92
C LYS A 56 -5.21 5.47 13.27
N PRO A 57 -3.96 5.80 12.90
CA PRO A 57 -3.17 4.98 11.99
C PRO A 57 -2.87 3.60 12.58
N ARG A 58 -2.64 3.53 13.89
CA ARG A 58 -2.47 2.25 14.62
C ARG A 58 -3.63 1.27 14.45
N LYS A 59 -4.84 1.74 14.15
CA LYS A 59 -6.01 0.88 13.88
C LYS A 59 -6.07 0.40 12.42
N PHE A 60 -5.53 1.19 11.49
CA PHE A 60 -5.67 0.96 10.04
C PHE A 60 -4.42 0.37 9.38
N ILE A 61 -3.23 0.71 9.88
CA ILE A 61 -1.93 0.21 9.41
C ILE A 61 -1.62 -1.09 10.14
N THR A 62 -2.36 -2.13 9.79
CA THR A 62 -2.21 -3.50 10.30
C THR A 62 -2.19 -4.48 9.15
N PRO A 63 -1.66 -5.71 9.32
CA PRO A 63 -1.72 -6.73 8.26
C PRO A 63 -3.15 -6.98 7.76
N THR A 64 -4.14 -6.97 8.66
CA THR A 64 -5.55 -7.13 8.28
C THR A 64 -6.09 -5.92 7.51
N GLY A 65 -5.72 -4.69 7.92
CA GLY A 65 -6.08 -3.47 7.21
C GLY A 65 -5.48 -3.42 5.79
N PHE A 66 -4.22 -3.83 5.64
CA PHE A 66 -3.56 -3.94 4.34
C PHE A 66 -4.25 -4.96 3.43
N ARG A 67 -4.60 -6.14 3.96
CA ARG A 67 -5.35 -7.17 3.21
C ARG A 67 -6.69 -6.66 2.72
N ARG A 68 -7.46 -6.03 3.62
CA ARG A 68 -8.75 -5.42 3.27
C ARG A 68 -8.59 -4.38 2.16
N TYR A 69 -7.62 -3.49 2.29
CA TYR A 69 -7.35 -2.48 1.26
C TYR A 69 -7.05 -3.13 -0.10
N CYS A 70 -6.18 -4.15 -0.13
CA CYS A 70 -5.83 -4.84 -1.38
C CYS A 70 -7.07 -5.47 -2.06
N GLU A 71 -7.99 -6.04 -1.27
CA GLU A 71 -9.25 -6.61 -1.77
C GLU A 71 -10.19 -5.52 -2.31
N GLU A 72 -10.33 -4.42 -1.60
CA GLU A 72 -11.15 -3.26 -2.00
C GLU A 72 -10.60 -2.63 -3.27
N TYR A 73 -9.30 -2.39 -3.33
CA TYR A 73 -8.63 -1.82 -4.50
C TYR A 73 -8.76 -2.72 -5.73
N LYS A 74 -8.59 -4.05 -5.59
CA LYS A 74 -8.82 -4.99 -6.70
C LYS A 74 -10.26 -4.93 -7.21
N LYS A 75 -11.25 -4.83 -6.31
CA LYS A 75 -12.66 -4.70 -6.70
C LYS A 75 -12.92 -3.39 -7.43
N GLU A 76 -12.38 -2.29 -6.93
CA GLU A 76 -12.50 -0.97 -7.53
C GLU A 76 -11.92 -0.95 -8.95
N VAL A 77 -10.68 -1.39 -9.10
CA VAL A 77 -9.96 -1.42 -10.39
C VAL A 77 -10.68 -2.31 -11.41
N ASN A 78 -11.16 -3.49 -10.99
CA ASN A 78 -11.96 -4.35 -11.87
C ASN A 78 -13.31 -3.69 -12.25
N GLY A 79 -13.87 -2.86 -11.39
CA GLY A 79 -15.09 -2.09 -11.64
C GLY A 79 -14.95 -1.05 -12.75
N TYR A 80 -13.74 -0.60 -13.07
CA TYR A 80 -13.51 0.34 -14.18
C TYR A 80 -13.76 -0.27 -15.56
N GLY A 81 -13.72 -1.60 -15.70
CA GLY A 81 -13.97 -2.30 -16.96
C GLY A 81 -12.86 -2.17 -18.02
N THR A 82 -11.76 -1.48 -17.71
CA THR A 82 -10.61 -1.25 -18.61
C THR A 82 -9.32 -1.93 -18.13
N ARG A 83 -9.35 -2.58 -16.97
CA ARG A 83 -8.20 -3.15 -16.27
C ARG A 83 -8.29 -4.67 -16.18
N ASP A 84 -8.37 -5.32 -17.34
CA ASP A 84 -8.41 -6.79 -17.42
C ASP A 84 -7.17 -7.45 -16.82
N ASP A 85 -6.05 -6.73 -16.78
CA ASP A 85 -4.81 -7.15 -16.12
C ASP A 85 -4.95 -7.34 -14.61
N PHE A 86 -6.02 -6.83 -13.99
CA PHE A 86 -6.33 -6.98 -12.56
C PHE A 86 -7.29 -8.13 -12.22
N ARG A 87 -7.89 -8.79 -13.22
CA ARG A 87 -8.95 -9.79 -13.00
C ARG A 87 -8.45 -10.98 -12.16
N ASP A 88 -7.34 -11.57 -12.59
CA ASP A 88 -6.76 -12.78 -11.98
C ASP A 88 -5.55 -12.50 -11.08
N VAL A 89 -5.34 -11.23 -10.69
CA VAL A 89 -4.22 -10.86 -9.83
C VAL A 89 -4.31 -11.57 -8.48
N VAL A 90 -3.21 -12.21 -8.12
CA VAL A 90 -2.97 -12.71 -6.76
C VAL A 90 -2.51 -11.54 -5.90
N LEU A 91 -3.23 -11.29 -4.81
CA LEU A 91 -2.95 -10.16 -3.92
C LEU A 91 -1.62 -10.35 -3.16
N PRO A 92 -0.95 -9.25 -2.76
CA PRO A 92 0.43 -9.29 -2.30
C PRO A 92 0.57 -9.57 -0.79
N PHE A 93 -0.04 -10.66 -0.28
CA PHE A 93 0.01 -11.01 1.14
C PHE A 93 -0.16 -12.51 1.43
#